data_AF-A0A3M2L999-F1
#
_entry.id   AF-A0A3M2L999-F1
#
_cell.length_a   1.000
_cell.length_b   1.000
_cell.length_c   1.000
_cell.angle_alpha   90.00
_cell.angle_beta   90.00
_cell.angle_gamma   90.00
#
_symmetry.space_group_name_H-M   'P 1'
#
loop_
_entity.id
_entity.type
_entity.pdbx_description
1 polymer ?
#
loop_
_entity_poly.entity_id
_entity_poly.type
_entity_poly.pdbx_seq_one_letter_code
_entity_poly.pdbx_strand_id
1 'polypeptide(L)'
;MSPNLTVAGRVPSVLRVCVELVGWVTAPWALSRCSVWLVPVALVVLIVVPGVFATPGDKKDVPVAVPGVATIAMMVSQLVAAGYGAWALLPVWAVWGVSVLVVVTIVAELPRWRWLLGAGRGRV
;
A
#
# COMPACT_ATOMS: atom_id res chain seq x y z
N MET A 1 5.31 -11.04 -17.29
CA MET A 1 5.11 -11.56 -15.91
C MET A 1 5.35 -10.42 -14.93
N SER A 2 4.50 -10.23 -13.90
CA SER A 2 4.69 -9.12 -12.94
C SER A 2 6.01 -9.28 -12.17
N PRO A 3 6.78 -8.19 -11.94
CA PRO A 3 7.97 -8.22 -11.09
C PRO A 3 7.70 -8.79 -9.68
N ASN A 4 6.47 -8.62 -9.19
CA ASN A 4 6.02 -9.12 -7.89
C ASN A 4 6.08 -10.66 -7.78
N LEU A 5 5.97 -11.37 -8.90
CA LEU A 5 5.98 -12.84 -8.94
C LEU A 5 7.40 -13.43 -9.11
N THR A 6 8.43 -12.58 -9.13
CA THR A 6 9.83 -12.99 -9.28
C THR A 6 10.56 -12.97 -7.93
N VAL A 7 11.75 -13.56 -7.85
CA VAL A 7 12.60 -13.49 -6.65
C VAL A 7 12.92 -12.03 -6.28
N ALA A 8 13.10 -11.16 -7.28
CA ALA A 8 13.34 -9.73 -7.07
C ALA A 8 12.13 -9.02 -6.42
N GLY A 9 10.92 -9.58 -6.52
CA GLY A 9 9.70 -9.05 -5.91
C GLY A 9 9.58 -9.28 -4.40
N ARG A 10 10.46 -10.10 -3.79
CA ARG A 10 10.41 -10.42 -2.35
C ARG A 10 10.71 -9.21 -1.48
N VAL A 11 11.77 -8.47 -1.80
CA VAL A 11 12.19 -7.29 -1.01
C VAL A 11 11.12 -6.19 -1.05
N PRO A 12 10.60 -5.76 -2.23
CA PRO A 12 9.48 -4.83 -2.29
C PRO A 12 8.24 -5.31 -1.51
N SER A 13 7.93 -6.62 -1.57
CA SER A 13 6.81 -7.19 -0.82
C SER A 13 6.99 -7.07 0.69
N VAL A 14 8.17 -7.35 1.23
CA VAL A 14 8.45 -7.21 2.67
C VAL A 14 8.34 -5.75 3.09
N LEU A 15 8.95 -4.83 2.33
CA LEU A 15 8.89 -3.40 2.60
C LEU A 15 7.45 -2.88 2.61
N ARG A 16 6.66 -3.30 1.61
CA ARG A 16 5.24 -2.97 1.53
C ARG A 16 4.45 -3.51 2.72
N VAL A 17 4.67 -4.76 3.13
CA VAL A 17 3.98 -5.31 4.32
C VAL A 17 4.36 -4.52 5.58
N CYS A 18 5.62 -4.12 5.73
CA CYS A 18 6.02 -3.26 6.85
C CYS A 18 5.28 -1.90 6.82
N VAL A 19 5.14 -1.28 5.65
CA VAL A 19 4.36 -0.04 5.49
C VAL A 19 2.88 -0.27 5.79
N GLU A 20 2.28 -1.34 5.26
CA GLU A 20 0.88 -1.71 5.49
C GLU A 20 0.61 -1.87 7.00
N LEU A 21 1.46 -2.60 7.72
CA LEU A 21 1.34 -2.77 9.17
C LEU A 21 1.40 -1.43 9.93
N VAL A 22 2.33 -0.55 9.56
CA VAL A 22 2.41 0.79 10.15
C VAL A 22 1.13 1.58 9.85
N GLY A 23 0.63 1.54 8.61
CA GLY A 23 -0.61 2.18 8.21
C GLY A 23 -1.84 1.67 8.97
N TRP A 24 -1.98 0.34 9.09
CA TRP A 24 -3.10 -0.30 9.79
C TRP A 24 -3.14 0.01 11.27
N VAL A 25 -1.98 0.23 11.89
CA VAL A 25 -1.91 0.66 13.28
C VAL A 25 -2.16 2.15 13.38
N THR A 26 -1.38 2.97 12.67
CA THR A 26 -1.33 4.41 12.93
C THR A 26 -2.51 5.19 12.36
N ALA A 27 -2.99 4.87 11.15
CA ALA A 27 -4.07 5.62 10.52
C ALA A 27 -5.40 5.59 11.30
N PRO A 28 -5.92 4.43 11.76
CA PRO A 28 -7.18 4.43 12.51
C PRO A 28 -7.08 5.20 13.83
N TRP A 29 -5.98 5.08 14.57
CA TRP A 29 -5.78 5.83 15.82
C TRP A 29 -5.58 7.34 15.58
N ALA A 30 -5.03 7.74 14.44
CA ALA A 30 -4.93 9.14 14.08
C ALA A 30 -6.30 9.71 13.74
N LEU A 31 -7.11 8.96 12.99
CA LEU A 31 -8.45 9.35 12.56
C LEU A 31 -9.48 9.30 13.71
N SER A 32 -9.28 8.46 14.73
CA SER A 32 -10.16 8.40 15.90
C SER A 32 -10.22 9.73 16.66
N ARG A 33 -9.18 10.57 16.55
CA ARG A 33 -9.16 11.94 17.08
C ARG A 33 -10.15 12.87 16.39
N CYS A 34 -10.53 12.58 15.14
CA CYS A 34 -11.54 13.33 14.39
C CYS A 34 -12.94 12.73 14.57
N SER A 35 -13.05 11.40 14.46
CA SER A 35 -14.31 10.66 14.68
C SER A 35 -14.03 9.18 14.87
N VAL A 36 -14.66 8.58 15.89
CA VAL A 36 -14.52 7.14 16.18
C VAL A 36 -14.97 6.24 15.01
N TRP A 37 -15.93 6.70 14.21
CA TRP A 37 -16.42 5.94 13.04
C TRP A 37 -15.39 5.83 11.92
N LEU A 38 -14.37 6.70 11.89
CA LEU A 38 -13.32 6.63 10.89
C LEU A 38 -12.35 5.46 11.12
N VAL A 39 -12.32 4.89 12.34
CA VAL A 39 -11.51 3.70 12.67
C VAL A 39 -11.90 2.50 11.81
N PRO A 40 -13.15 1.98 11.87
CA PRO A 40 -13.54 0.85 11.04
C PRO A 40 -13.49 1.19 9.54
N VAL A 41 -13.82 2.43 9.15
CA VAL A 41 -13.71 2.87 7.74
C VAL A 41 -12.27 2.75 7.23
N ALA A 42 -11.29 3.24 8.01
CA ALA A 42 -9.89 3.17 7.65
C ALA A 42 -9.42 1.70 7.52
N LEU A 43 -9.82 0.83 8.44
CA LEU A 43 -9.48 -0.59 8.38
C LEU A 43 -10.08 -1.28 7.14
N VAL A 44 -11.35 -0.99 6.82
CA VAL A 44 -11.98 -1.52 5.60
C VAL A 44 -11.23 -1.06 4.35
N VAL A 45 -10.93 0.24 4.25
CA VAL A 45 -10.23 0.80 3.09
C VAL A 45 -8.79 0.28 2.98
N LEU A 46 -8.07 0.13 4.09
CA LEU A 46 -6.67 -0.27 4.07
C LEU A 46 -6.44 -1.78 4.08
N ILE A 47 -7.44 -2.60 4.44
CA ILE A 47 -7.26 -4.06 4.51
C ILE A 47 -8.16 -4.75 3.48
N VAL A 48 -9.47 -4.51 3.56
CA VAL A 48 -10.45 -5.26 2.78
C VAL A 48 -10.35 -4.91 1.30
N VAL A 49 -10.30 -3.62 0.97
CA VAL A 49 -10.22 -3.15 -0.42
C VAL A 49 -9.01 -3.75 -1.16
N PRO A 50 -7.75 -3.59 -0.71
CA PRO A 50 -6.60 -4.20 -1.40
C PRO A 50 -6.58 -5.74 -1.33
N GLY A 51 -7.23 -6.34 -0.33
CA GLY A 51 -7.43 -7.79 -0.25
C GLY A 51 -8.28 -8.32 -1.40
N VAL A 52 -9.40 -7.66 -1.67
CA VAL A 52 -10.40 -8.09 -2.66
C VAL A 52 -10.01 -7.70 -4.10
N PHE A 53 -9.48 -6.50 -4.30
CA PHE A 53 -9.18 -5.99 -5.64
C PHE A 53 -7.71 -6.19 -6.02
N ALA A 54 -7.43 -6.60 -7.27
CA ALA A 54 -6.08 -6.57 -7.82
C ALA A 54 -6.04 -6.57 -9.34
N THR A 55 -4.90 -6.17 -9.89
CA THR A 55 -4.64 -6.28 -11.33
C THR A 55 -4.32 -7.72 -11.72
N PRO A 56 -4.99 -8.28 -12.75
CA PRO A 56 -4.71 -9.63 -13.24
C PRO A 56 -3.23 -9.84 -13.58
N GLY A 57 -2.64 -10.91 -13.03
CA GLY A 57 -1.23 -11.25 -13.24
C GLY A 57 -0.24 -10.53 -12.31
N ASP A 58 -0.73 -9.69 -11.39
CA ASP A 58 0.10 -9.06 -10.36
C ASP A 58 0.24 -9.91 -9.08
N LYS A 59 -0.81 -10.67 -8.74
CA LYS A 59 -0.84 -11.67 -7.67
C LYS A 59 -1.46 -12.98 -8.19
N LYS A 60 -1.20 -14.11 -7.51
CA LYS A 60 -1.68 -15.44 -7.94
C LYS A 60 -3.21 -15.51 -7.96
N ASP A 61 -3.84 -15.02 -6.90
CA ASP A 61 -5.29 -15.04 -6.73
C ASP A 61 -5.87 -13.63 -6.87
N VAL A 62 -6.79 -13.43 -7.81
CA VAL A 62 -7.43 -12.13 -8.05
C VAL A 62 -8.93 -12.28 -7.86
N PRO A 63 -9.47 -11.97 -6.66
CA PRO A 63 -10.90 -12.09 -6.39
C PRO A 63 -11.73 -11.17 -7.30
N VAL A 64 -11.31 -9.91 -7.42
CA VAL A 64 -11.92 -8.95 -8.34
C VAL A 64 -10.85 -8.21 -9.13
N ALA A 65 -10.94 -8.28 -10.46
CA ALA A 65 -9.99 -7.67 -11.38
C ALA A 65 -10.21 -6.15 -11.48
N VAL A 66 -9.12 -5.38 -11.38
CA VAL A 66 -9.10 -3.92 -11.56
C VAL A 66 -7.92 -3.50 -12.45
N PRO A 67 -7.95 -2.32 -13.08
CA PRO A 67 -6.81 -1.82 -13.85
C PRO A 67 -5.59 -1.52 -12.97
N GLY A 68 -4.40 -1.55 -13.57
CA GLY A 68 -3.11 -1.29 -12.90
C GLY A 68 -3.08 -0.01 -12.05
N VAL A 69 -3.71 1.05 -12.56
CA VAL A 69 -3.80 2.35 -11.88
C VAL A 69 -4.52 2.23 -10.53
N ALA A 70 -5.57 1.40 -10.45
CA ALA A 70 -6.29 1.19 -9.19
C ALA A 70 -5.40 0.46 -8.17
N THR A 71 -4.59 -0.50 -8.60
CA THR A 71 -3.61 -1.17 -7.72
C THR A 71 -2.55 -0.20 -7.20
N ILE A 72 -2.06 0.71 -8.05
CA ILE A 72 -1.14 1.77 -7.61
C ILE A 72 -1.83 2.70 -6.60
N ALA A 73 -3.07 3.13 -6.87
CA ALA A 73 -3.81 4.01 -5.98
C ALA A 73 -3.99 3.39 -4.57
N MET A 74 -4.39 2.11 -4.49
CA MET A 74 -4.51 1.40 -3.22
C MET A 74 -3.18 1.32 -2.47
N MET A 75 -2.07 1.09 -3.18
CA MET A 75 -0.72 1.08 -2.58
C MET A 75 -0.30 2.47 -2.07
N VAL A 76 -0.60 3.52 -2.84
CA VAL A 76 -0.35 4.91 -2.42
C VAL A 76 -1.17 5.24 -1.18
N SER A 77 -2.42 4.77 -1.07
CA SER A 77 -3.21 4.93 0.16
C SER A 77 -2.52 4.34 1.39
N GLN A 78 -1.86 3.17 1.28
CA GLN A 78 -1.07 2.60 2.39
C GLN A 78 0.11 3.48 2.78
N LEU A 79 0.85 3.98 1.78
CA LEU A 79 2.03 4.83 2.01
C LEU A 79 1.64 6.14 2.69
N VAL A 80 0.54 6.76 2.24
CA VAL A 80 -0.02 7.97 2.84
C VAL A 80 -0.50 7.70 4.26
N ALA A 81 -1.24 6.61 4.47
CA ALA A 81 -1.73 6.20 5.79
C ALA A 81 -0.59 5.99 6.78
N ALA A 82 0.47 5.28 6.39
CA ALA A 82 1.64 5.06 7.21
C ALA A 82 2.41 6.36 7.49
N GLY A 83 2.64 7.18 6.47
CA GLY A 83 3.36 8.45 6.61
C GLY A 83 2.63 9.43 7.54
N TYR A 84 1.39 9.78 7.22
CA TYR A 84 0.61 10.72 8.03
C TYR A 84 0.26 10.16 9.41
N GLY A 85 -0.09 8.88 9.49
CA GLY A 85 -0.38 8.21 10.75
C GLY A 85 0.82 8.23 11.69
N ALA A 86 2.03 7.97 11.17
CA ALA A 86 3.26 8.04 11.94
C ALA A 86 3.50 9.46 12.50
N TRP A 87 3.42 10.49 11.66
CA TRP A 87 3.58 11.88 12.10
C TRP A 87 2.54 12.30 13.16
N ALA A 88 1.34 11.73 13.13
CA ALA A 88 0.28 12.08 14.08
C ALA A 88 0.42 11.42 15.46
N LEU A 89 1.10 10.26 15.55
CA LEU A 89 1.04 9.40 16.74
C LEU A 89 2.40 9.00 17.31
N LEU A 90 3.42 8.88 16.47
CA LEU A 90 4.70 8.29 16.87
C LEU A 90 5.68 9.35 17.37
N PRO A 91 6.64 8.97 18.23
CA PRO A 91 7.74 9.86 18.61
C PRO A 91 8.64 10.18 17.40
N VAL A 92 9.32 11.33 17.45
CA VAL A 92 10.10 11.90 16.33
C VAL A 92 11.08 10.90 15.70
N TRP A 93 11.79 10.09 16.51
CA TRP A 93 12.75 9.11 15.98
C TRP A 93 12.07 8.04 15.11
N ALA A 94 10.86 7.60 15.48
CA ALA A 94 10.11 6.59 14.74
C ALA A 94 9.52 7.17 13.46
N VAL A 95 9.11 8.45 13.49
CA VAL A 95 8.64 9.17 12.31
C VAL A 95 9.70 9.20 11.20
N TRP A 96 10.96 9.47 11.55
CA TRP A 96 12.06 9.41 10.59
C TRP A 96 12.24 8.01 10.01
N GLY A 97 12.21 6.97 10.87
CA GLY A 97 12.29 5.58 10.43
C GLY A 97 11.18 5.20 9.45
N VAL A 98 9.93 5.57 9.74
CA VAL A 98 8.79 5.31 8.86
C VAL A 98 8.90 6.11 7.56
N SER A 99 9.37 7.36 7.62
CA SER A 99 9.56 8.18 6.42
C SER A 99 10.59 7.56 5.47
N VAL A 100 11.71 7.07 6.01
CA VAL A 100 12.71 6.32 5.24
C VAL A 100 12.10 5.04 4.66
N LEU A 101 11.35 4.28 5.46
CA LEU A 101 10.68 3.06 5.02
C LEU A 101 9.73 3.35 3.84
N VAL A 102 8.92 4.40 3.92
CA VAL A 102 8.00 4.82 2.85
C VAL A 102 8.78 5.16 1.57
N VAL A 103 9.84 5.96 1.67
CA VAL A 103 10.66 6.35 0.50
C VAL A 103 11.32 5.13 -0.14
N VAL A 104 11.94 4.26 0.66
CA VAL A 104 12.57 3.03 0.16
C VAL A 104 11.55 2.11 -0.49
N THR A 105 10.36 1.99 0.08
CA THR A 105 9.25 1.21 -0.49
C THR A 105 8.82 1.76 -1.84
N ILE A 106 8.66 3.09 -1.97
CA ILE A 106 8.32 3.74 -3.25
C ILE A 106 9.35 3.39 -4.31
N VAL A 107 10.65 3.57 -4.02
CA VAL A 107 11.73 3.30 -4.97
C VAL A 107 11.74 1.82 -5.38
N ALA A 108 11.57 0.91 -4.42
CA ALA A 108 11.53 -0.52 -4.67
C ALA A 108 10.32 -0.96 -5.54
N GLU A 109 9.20 -0.25 -5.45
CA GLU A 109 7.97 -0.54 -6.18
C GLU A 109 7.92 0.08 -7.59
N LEU A 110 8.81 1.04 -7.93
CA LEU A 110 8.84 1.70 -9.24
C LEU A 110 8.82 0.74 -10.45
N PRO A 111 9.60 -0.37 -10.47
CA PRO A 111 9.55 -1.32 -11.58
C PRO A 111 8.17 -1.96 -11.76
N ARG A 112 7.50 -2.29 -10.64
CA ARG A 112 6.14 -2.85 -10.65
C ARG A 112 5.13 -1.80 -11.09
N TRP A 113 5.25 -0.56 -10.64
CA TRP A 113 4.37 0.53 -11.07
C TRP A 113 4.46 0.79 -12.56
N ARG A 114 5.68 0.79 -13.13
CA ARG A 114 5.89 0.90 -14.58
C ARG A 114 5.20 -0.26 -15.33
N TRP A 115 5.31 -1.48 -14.81
CA TRP A 115 4.61 -2.63 -15.38
C TRP A 115 3.08 -2.49 -15.29
N LEU A 116 2.53 -2.08 -14.15
CA LEU A 116 1.09 -1.88 -13.95
C LEU A 116 0.52 -0.80 -14.88
N LEU A 117 1.25 0.30 -15.09
CA LEU A 117 0.89 1.37 -16.04
C LEU A 117 0.93 0.88 -17.50
N GLY A 118 1.82 -0.06 -17.83
CA GLY A 118 1.88 -0.69 -19.16
C GLY A 118 0.80 -1.75 -19.37
N ALA A 119 0.51 -2.56 -18.35
CA ALA A 119 -0.47 -3.63 -18.39
C ALA A 119 -1.91 -3.13 -18.64
N GLY A 120 -2.23 -1.91 -18.16
CA GLY A 120 -3.51 -1.25 -18.41
C GLY A 120 -3.73 -0.81 -19.88
N ARG A 121 -2.66 -0.71 -20.69
CA ARG A 121 -2.77 -0.34 -22.12
C ARG A 121 -3.05 -1.52 -23.06
N GLY A 122 -2.88 -2.76 -22.59
CA GLY A 122 -2.97 -3.97 -23.44
C GLY A 122 -4.27 -4.76 -23.32
N ARG A 123 -5.25 -4.30 -22.54
CA ARG A 123 -6.55 -4.98 -22.33
C ARG A 123 -7.72 -4.00 -22.19
N VAL A 124 -7.79 -3.03 -23.10
CA VAL A 124 -9.03 -2.29 -23.38
C VAL A 124 -9.61 -2.81 -24.68
#